data_AF-A0A4Z1J7V9-F1
#
_entry.id   AF-A0A4Z1J7V9-F1
#
_cell.length_a   1.000
_cell.length_b   1.000
_cell.length_c   1.000
_cell.angle_alpha   90.00
_cell.angle_beta   90.00
_cell.angle_gamma   90.00
#
_symmetry.space_group_name_H-M   'P 1'
#
loop_
_entity.id
_entity.type
_entity.pdbx_description
1 polymer ?
#
loop_
_entity_poly.entity_id
_entity_poly.type
_entity_poly.pdbx_seq_one_letter_code
_entity_poly.pdbx_strand_id
1 'polypeptide(L)'
;MQRQRAAAMKQGGAIGVPQMSPTKQMPPSNSMQASHYMQQQIAQQQHLQQQQTTPMKQMTPLHHPQQPVMNGFSTPQAPPVHPLGSQSHARNSLSRSVEATPPQNTGIYPIPSPASIPKSGSISLASPHPNMVPALDEQNQDELMNVVLPEKLKVFSRIPDENGGSLDLEVLRGEGTSLLKLKPDFPPLTEIGTIDVHALTMSLQSGLHAEVRLALDTLALVSSEQRLPIELMKCDDLVETLVDCAEDQVELLAENAAEVSDMMLINSYEDVVRACQAEKHAVQDIPLFGSEEYQVDRAVEKLICITSILRNLSFHEPNLLFLAEEFVIKFFCVVIRYLGTRNMLLRTNQNTLEFMKDGVILLSNIAHEIKLPGREQALCLLHFLLAFAPCPPPNVMGSDKITFSQYDPTIHYYIYPAVDSLAKLLARDEPNRTHYKTIFASDVSSSPPFDLLTRTFALSISVIPDQQKDPKRGTFLPLVEARKPMLMQGILAAELLANLAPGYDSGIAKAWLASEDGFAKNLSHLVLTLCHEAPQGPSHGRVSAVPKTAEEEAMLQIILGGIGILRRLAEKSRDPEDPTSMIPIPGMPTTERIIKLHERKQPRLKEALRQLCTFTSLG
;
A
#
# COMPACT_ATOMS: atom_id res chain seq x y z
N MET A 1 25.73 20.60 32.09
CA MET A 1 26.36 19.47 32.79
C MET A 1 26.49 18.29 31.82
N GLN A 2 27.46 18.29 30.89
CA GLN A 2 27.53 17.26 29.83
C GLN A 2 28.92 17.13 29.19
N ARG A 3 29.96 16.87 29.99
CA ARG A 3 31.34 16.74 29.47
C ARG A 3 32.21 15.74 30.23
N GLN A 4 31.66 14.60 30.62
CA GLN A 4 32.36 13.60 31.45
C GLN A 4 31.89 12.15 31.19
N ARG A 5 31.99 11.67 29.94
CA ARG A 5 31.69 10.25 29.59
C ARG A 5 32.47 9.66 28.41
N ALA A 6 33.61 10.26 28.04
CA ALA A 6 34.40 9.90 26.85
C ALA A 6 35.88 9.54 27.14
N ALA A 7 36.20 9.13 28.37
CA ALA A 7 37.59 8.90 28.80
C ALA A 7 37.71 7.76 29.84
N ALA A 8 37.34 6.53 29.45
CA ALA A 8 37.41 5.36 30.34
C ALA A 8 37.58 4.00 29.62
N MET A 9 38.39 3.93 28.54
CA MET A 9 38.79 2.65 27.92
C MET A 9 40.24 2.67 27.39
N LYS A 10 41.22 2.43 28.28
CA LYS A 10 42.58 1.95 27.97
C LYS A 10 43.10 1.13 29.16
N GLN A 11 44.01 0.18 28.89
CA GLN A 11 44.40 -0.95 29.77
C GLN A 11 43.27 -1.98 29.95
N GLY A 12 43.47 -3.30 29.87
CA GLY A 12 44.64 -4.11 29.48
C GLY A 12 44.63 -5.46 30.22
N GLY A 13 44.95 -6.62 29.64
CA GLY A 13 45.29 -6.98 28.25
C GLY A 13 45.76 -8.45 28.14
N ALA A 14 46.09 -8.92 26.92
CA ALA A 14 46.65 -10.26 26.59
C ALA A 14 45.75 -11.49 26.93
N ILE A 15 45.88 -12.68 26.33
CA ILE A 15 46.97 -13.37 25.62
C ILE A 15 46.39 -14.16 24.41
N GLY A 16 47.17 -14.39 23.34
CA GLY A 16 46.98 -15.54 22.43
C GLY A 16 46.70 -15.25 20.95
N VAL A 17 47.63 -15.66 20.08
CA VAL A 17 47.62 -15.60 18.60
C VAL A 17 48.25 -16.94 18.14
N PRO A 18 47.68 -17.73 17.20
CA PRO A 18 47.66 -17.35 15.78
C PRO A 18 46.47 -17.78 14.88
N GLN A 19 46.01 -16.80 14.10
CA GLN A 19 45.80 -16.85 12.65
C GLN A 19 46.00 -18.20 11.91
N MET A 20 44.93 -18.70 11.27
CA MET A 20 44.98 -19.20 9.87
C MET A 20 43.58 -19.33 9.26
N SER A 21 43.47 -19.11 7.95
CA SER A 21 42.24 -19.28 7.16
C SER A 21 42.13 -20.71 6.62
N PRO A 22 40.91 -21.26 6.41
CA PRO A 22 40.73 -22.38 5.49
C PRO A 22 39.75 -22.11 4.35
N THR A 23 40.28 -22.33 3.14
CA THR A 23 39.61 -22.45 1.84
C THR A 23 38.45 -23.47 1.84
N LYS A 24 37.45 -23.22 0.98
CA LYS A 24 36.32 -24.11 0.66
C LYS A 24 36.81 -25.45 0.05
N GLN A 25 36.36 -26.59 0.58
CA GLN A 25 36.60 -27.93 0.01
C GLN A 25 35.33 -28.79 -0.02
N MET A 26 35.28 -29.73 -0.98
CA MET A 26 34.27 -30.80 -1.06
C MET A 26 34.72 -32.03 -0.25
N PRO A 27 33.78 -32.88 0.19
CA PRO A 27 33.87 -34.30 -0.14
C PRO A 27 32.46 -34.89 -0.49
N PRO A 28 32.26 -36.21 -0.65
CA PRO A 28 32.62 -36.90 -1.89
C PRO A 28 31.46 -37.69 -2.51
N SER A 29 31.63 -38.14 -3.75
CA SER A 29 30.67 -39.01 -4.44
C SER A 29 30.67 -40.45 -3.93
N ASN A 30 29.49 -41.04 -3.73
CA ASN A 30 29.28 -42.45 -4.05
C ASN A 30 27.81 -42.74 -4.44
N SER A 31 27.56 -43.91 -5.03
CA SER A 31 26.37 -44.15 -5.88
C SER A 31 25.32 -45.09 -5.28
N MET A 32 24.05 -44.90 -5.65
CA MET A 32 23.19 -45.87 -6.38
C MET A 32 21.71 -45.44 -6.43
N GLN A 33 21.10 -45.62 -7.61
CA GLN A 33 19.66 -45.90 -7.85
C GLN A 33 18.60 -44.84 -7.41
N ALA A 34 17.49 -44.62 -8.11
CA ALA A 34 16.99 -45.22 -9.35
C ALA A 34 16.36 -44.15 -10.27
N SER A 35 16.31 -44.41 -11.58
CA SER A 35 15.69 -43.54 -12.58
C SER A 35 14.58 -44.29 -13.31
N HIS A 36 13.41 -43.69 -13.53
CA HIS A 36 12.55 -43.95 -14.71
C HIS A 36 11.45 -42.88 -14.90
N TYR A 37 10.89 -42.85 -16.12
CA TYR A 37 9.76 -42.05 -16.60
C TYR A 37 9.98 -40.57 -16.97
N MET A 38 10.66 -40.37 -18.10
CA MET A 38 10.11 -39.49 -19.15
C MET A 38 10.51 -39.97 -20.56
N GLN A 39 9.65 -39.70 -21.55
CA GLN A 39 9.91 -39.67 -23.00
C GLN A 39 10.11 -41.00 -23.79
N GLN A 40 9.05 -41.38 -24.51
CA GLN A 40 9.09 -42.15 -25.77
C GLN A 40 7.86 -41.67 -26.58
N GLN A 41 7.98 -40.78 -27.58
CA GLN A 41 8.60 -40.86 -28.92
C GLN A 41 7.64 -41.38 -30.00
N ILE A 42 7.66 -40.71 -31.15
CA ILE A 42 6.71 -40.83 -32.28
C ILE A 42 7.18 -41.91 -33.26
N ALA A 43 6.28 -42.80 -33.71
CA ALA A 43 5.98 -43.11 -35.14
C ALA A 43 5.39 -44.51 -35.38
N GLN A 44 4.20 -44.58 -35.99
CA GLN A 44 3.92 -45.50 -37.13
C GLN A 44 2.64 -45.07 -37.87
N GLN A 45 2.36 -45.67 -39.04
CA GLN A 45 1.42 -45.14 -40.04
C GLN A 45 0.69 -46.26 -40.82
N GLN A 46 -0.54 -45.97 -41.26
CA GLN A 46 -1.32 -46.57 -42.37
C GLN A 46 -2.35 -47.71 -42.14
N HIS A 47 -3.52 -47.51 -42.80
CA HIS A 47 -4.48 -48.49 -43.36
C HIS A 47 -5.33 -49.36 -42.37
N LEU A 48 -6.58 -49.78 -42.68
CA LEU A 48 -7.37 -49.79 -43.93
C LEU A 48 -8.93 -49.77 -43.71
N GLN A 49 -9.69 -48.87 -44.40
CA GLN A 49 -11.12 -49.01 -44.84
C GLN A 49 -12.28 -49.28 -43.81
N GLN A 50 -13.61 -49.21 -44.10
CA GLN A 50 -14.40 -48.99 -45.34
C GLN A 50 -15.82 -48.38 -45.10
N GLN A 51 -16.30 -47.50 -46.00
CA GLN A 51 -17.73 -47.14 -46.36
C GLN A 51 -18.71 -46.65 -45.26
N GLN A 52 -19.79 -45.86 -45.50
CA GLN A 52 -20.46 -45.22 -46.67
C GLN A 52 -21.11 -43.87 -46.17
N THR A 53 -21.82 -42.97 -46.88
CA THR A 53 -22.58 -42.98 -48.15
C THR A 53 -22.61 -41.59 -48.88
N THR A 54 -23.59 -41.37 -49.78
CA THR A 54 -23.79 -40.37 -50.87
C THR A 54 -25.24 -39.77 -50.88
N PRO A 55 -25.70 -38.86 -51.81
CA PRO A 55 -25.04 -37.85 -52.71
C PRO A 55 -25.78 -36.48 -53.04
N MET A 56 -24.98 -35.48 -53.48
CA MET A 56 -25.11 -34.50 -54.63
C MET A 56 -26.37 -33.66 -55.03
N LYS A 57 -26.15 -32.36 -55.33
CA LYS A 57 -26.11 -31.65 -56.66
C LYS A 57 -25.71 -30.14 -56.48
N GLN A 58 -24.87 -29.45 -57.29
CA GLN A 58 -25.02 -28.85 -58.65
C GLN A 58 -26.22 -27.86 -58.81
N MET A 59 -26.14 -26.68 -59.48
CA MET A 59 -25.19 -26.11 -60.46
C MET A 59 -25.21 -24.53 -60.51
N THR A 60 -24.54 -23.89 -61.50
CA THR A 60 -24.32 -22.41 -61.69
C THR A 60 -25.20 -21.78 -62.82
N PRO A 61 -24.94 -20.59 -63.44
CA PRO A 61 -24.93 -19.16 -62.97
C PRO A 61 -25.74 -18.16 -63.89
N LEU A 62 -25.87 -16.84 -63.57
CA LEU A 62 -25.81 -15.71 -64.58
C LEU A 62 -25.85 -14.22 -64.07
N HIS A 63 -25.01 -13.37 -64.69
CA HIS A 63 -25.14 -11.94 -65.15
C HIS A 63 -25.48 -10.67 -64.29
N HIS A 64 -25.15 -9.52 -64.92
CA HIS A 64 -25.12 -8.07 -64.56
C HIS A 64 -26.26 -7.27 -65.30
N PRO A 65 -26.42 -5.91 -65.27
CA PRO A 65 -25.58 -4.78 -64.80
C PRO A 65 -26.33 -3.83 -63.78
N GLN A 66 -26.06 -2.53 -63.49
CA GLN A 66 -25.39 -1.40 -64.19
C GLN A 66 -25.04 -0.19 -63.25
N GLN A 67 -24.12 0.70 -63.66
CA GLN A 67 -23.84 2.05 -63.05
C GLN A 67 -24.22 3.20 -64.01
N PRO A 68 -24.26 4.48 -63.55
CA PRO A 68 -23.13 5.44 -63.70
C PRO A 68 -22.95 6.38 -62.47
N VAL A 69 -21.94 7.24 -62.19
CA VAL A 69 -20.55 7.62 -62.62
C VAL A 69 -19.87 8.33 -61.38
N MET A 70 -18.76 9.10 -61.30
CA MET A 70 -17.88 9.84 -62.24
C MET A 70 -16.47 10.17 -61.63
N ASN A 71 -15.70 11.02 -62.32
CA ASN A 71 -14.34 11.56 -62.12
C ASN A 71 -13.85 11.91 -60.67
N GLY A 72 -12.56 11.81 -60.30
CA GLY A 72 -11.40 11.17 -60.99
C GLY A 72 -10.14 12.05 -61.15
N PHE A 73 -8.93 11.45 -61.14
CA PHE A 73 -7.71 11.89 -61.84
C PHE A 73 -6.65 10.75 -61.94
N SER A 74 -5.63 10.95 -62.78
CA SER A 74 -4.81 9.93 -63.49
C SER A 74 -3.80 9.08 -62.69
N THR A 75 -3.48 7.89 -63.24
CA THR A 75 -2.26 7.08 -62.99
C THR A 75 -1.19 7.32 -64.09
N PRO A 76 0.05 6.78 -63.99
CA PRO A 76 0.37 5.37 -64.35
C PRO A 76 1.30 4.68 -63.30
N GLN A 77 1.33 3.36 -63.02
CA GLN A 77 1.53 2.14 -63.86
C GLN A 77 2.88 2.10 -64.62
N ALA A 78 3.64 0.98 -64.74
CA ALA A 78 3.66 -0.40 -64.19
C ALA A 78 5.05 -1.04 -64.57
N PRO A 79 5.36 -2.37 -64.71
CA PRO A 79 4.66 -3.64 -64.38
C PRO A 79 5.63 -4.68 -63.66
N PRO A 80 5.65 -6.04 -63.82
CA PRO A 80 5.68 -6.94 -62.63
C PRO A 80 6.58 -8.23 -62.63
N VAL A 81 6.68 -8.86 -61.44
CA VAL A 81 6.66 -10.33 -61.09
C VAL A 81 7.57 -11.39 -61.78
N HIS A 82 8.20 -12.19 -60.89
CA HIS A 82 8.88 -13.52 -60.93
C HIS A 82 8.54 -14.59 -62.01
N PRO A 83 9.39 -15.64 -62.20
CA PRO A 83 9.21 -16.90 -61.43
C PRO A 83 10.48 -17.78 -61.11
N LEU A 84 10.39 -18.53 -59.98
CA LEU A 84 10.96 -19.87 -59.63
C LEU A 84 12.42 -20.32 -59.98
N GLY A 85 13.13 -20.89 -58.99
CA GLY A 85 14.38 -21.67 -59.19
C GLY A 85 15.01 -22.25 -57.89
N SER A 86 14.89 -23.56 -57.66
CA SER A 86 15.15 -24.35 -56.44
C SER A 86 16.61 -24.48 -55.90
N GLN A 87 16.73 -25.10 -54.69
CA GLN A 87 17.96 -25.64 -54.01
C GLN A 87 18.87 -24.62 -53.28
N SER A 88 19.60 -24.93 -52.19
CA SER A 88 19.56 -26.03 -51.18
C SER A 88 20.48 -25.70 -49.97
N HIS A 89 20.39 -26.48 -48.88
CA HIS A 89 21.29 -26.57 -47.70
C HIS A 89 21.17 -25.55 -46.55
N ALA A 90 21.68 -25.95 -45.38
CA ALA A 90 21.58 -25.25 -44.08
C ALA A 90 22.68 -25.73 -43.11
N ARG A 91 23.06 -24.92 -42.11
CA ARG A 91 23.40 -25.30 -40.70
C ARG A 91 24.09 -24.20 -39.86
N ASN A 92 23.65 -24.11 -38.61
CA ASN A 92 24.40 -23.94 -37.32
C ASN A 92 25.56 -22.93 -37.17
N SER A 93 25.32 -21.92 -36.31
CA SER A 93 25.81 -21.77 -34.92
C SER A 93 27.28 -22.02 -34.49
N LEU A 94 27.65 -21.33 -33.39
CA LEU A 94 28.88 -21.38 -32.55
C LEU A 94 30.05 -20.49 -33.05
N SER A 95 30.86 -19.73 -32.28
CA SER A 95 31.10 -19.47 -30.84
C SER A 95 32.41 -20.04 -30.22
N ARG A 96 33.21 -19.13 -29.61
CA ARG A 96 34.30 -19.28 -28.59
C ARG A 96 35.81 -19.33 -29.00
N SER A 97 36.58 -18.41 -28.39
CA SER A 97 37.97 -18.55 -27.84
C SER A 97 39.14 -18.76 -28.82
N VAL A 98 40.44 -18.55 -28.49
CA VAL A 98 41.16 -18.36 -27.20
C VAL A 98 42.22 -17.21 -27.30
N GLU A 99 42.95 -16.95 -26.22
CA GLU A 99 43.81 -15.81 -25.85
C GLU A 99 45.33 -15.95 -26.13
N ALA A 100 46.02 -14.83 -26.46
CA ALA A 100 47.46 -14.57 -26.21
C ALA A 100 47.86 -13.08 -26.50
N THR A 101 48.89 -12.55 -25.82
CA THR A 101 49.41 -11.15 -25.88
C THR A 101 50.96 -11.13 -26.01
N PRO A 102 51.74 -10.00 -26.08
CA PRO A 102 51.44 -8.55 -25.99
C PRO A 102 52.09 -7.73 -27.19
N PRO A 103 52.67 -6.51 -27.04
CA PRO A 103 51.95 -5.22 -27.17
C PRO A 103 52.61 -4.16 -28.10
N GLN A 104 51.87 -3.10 -28.45
CA GLN A 104 52.35 -1.70 -28.28
C GLN A 104 51.19 -0.67 -28.28
N ASN A 105 51.50 0.58 -27.95
CA ASN A 105 50.58 1.50 -27.26
C ASN A 105 49.88 2.52 -28.18
N THR A 106 48.67 2.95 -27.79
CA THR A 106 47.83 3.91 -28.52
C THR A 106 47.96 5.36 -28.03
N GLY A 107 47.74 6.31 -28.94
CA GLY A 107 47.57 7.73 -28.62
C GLY A 107 46.10 8.16 -28.71
N ILE A 108 45.69 9.16 -27.93
CA ILE A 108 44.31 9.64 -27.81
C ILE A 108 44.25 11.16 -28.02
N TYR A 109 43.28 11.63 -28.81
CA TYR A 109 42.85 13.04 -28.91
C TYR A 109 41.36 13.14 -29.26
N PRO A 110 40.64 14.07 -28.62
CA PRO A 110 39.53 14.80 -29.26
C PRO A 110 39.73 16.33 -29.20
N ILE A 111 38.83 17.09 -29.84
CA ILE A 111 39.00 18.51 -30.22
C ILE A 111 38.08 19.45 -29.38
N PRO A 112 38.49 20.69 -29.02
CA PRO A 112 37.77 21.54 -28.05
C PRO A 112 37.15 22.85 -28.63
N SER A 113 36.34 23.55 -27.81
CA SER A 113 35.97 24.99 -27.92
C SER A 113 35.10 25.44 -26.71
N PRO A 114 34.89 26.74 -26.42
CA PRO A 114 35.83 27.89 -26.52
C PRO A 114 35.70 28.94 -25.36
N ALA A 115 36.77 29.70 -25.01
CA ALA A 115 36.66 31.09 -24.46
C ALA A 115 38.02 31.84 -24.26
N SER A 116 37.99 33.17 -24.47
CA SER A 116 38.84 34.25 -23.89
C SER A 116 40.39 34.15 -23.81
N ILE A 117 41.01 34.69 -24.87
CA ILE A 117 42.32 35.39 -25.03
C ILE A 117 42.49 36.58 -24.02
N PRO A 118 43.70 37.15 -23.67
CA PRO A 118 45.12 36.89 -24.06
C PRO A 118 46.20 36.78 -22.93
N LYS A 119 47.37 36.20 -23.28
CA LYS A 119 48.80 36.62 -23.10
C LYS A 119 49.24 37.47 -21.86
N SER A 120 50.46 37.36 -21.31
CA SER A 120 51.72 36.78 -21.83
C SER A 120 52.72 36.44 -20.70
N GLY A 121 53.63 35.48 -20.91
CA GLY A 121 54.75 35.20 -19.99
C GLY A 121 55.31 33.78 -20.11
N SER A 122 56.50 33.62 -20.69
CA SER A 122 57.26 32.35 -20.85
C SER A 122 58.62 32.50 -20.14
N ILE A 123 59.50 31.51 -19.93
CA ILE A 123 59.99 30.35 -20.70
C ILE A 123 60.46 29.25 -19.73
N SER A 124 60.44 27.97 -20.13
CA SER A 124 61.22 26.90 -19.49
C SER A 124 62.59 26.75 -20.15
N LEU A 125 63.69 26.62 -19.40
CA LEU A 125 65.02 26.38 -19.95
C LEU A 125 65.78 25.29 -19.19
N ALA A 126 66.60 24.53 -19.91
CA ALA A 126 67.62 23.64 -19.35
C ALA A 126 68.95 23.88 -20.08
N SER A 127 70.03 23.99 -19.30
CA SER A 127 71.46 23.75 -19.57
C SER A 127 72.00 23.86 -21.01
N PRO A 128 73.11 24.61 -21.22
CA PRO A 128 74.41 23.98 -20.90
C PRO A 128 75.49 24.87 -20.26
N HIS A 129 76.47 24.20 -19.63
CA HIS A 129 77.79 24.71 -19.24
C HIS A 129 78.76 24.82 -20.45
N PRO A 130 80.02 25.29 -20.29
CA PRO A 130 80.49 26.44 -19.50
C PRO A 130 81.49 27.34 -20.29
N ASN A 131 81.52 28.64 -19.97
CA ASN A 131 82.69 29.56 -19.96
C ASN A 131 82.30 30.99 -20.34
N MET A 132 82.11 31.84 -19.33
CA MET A 132 82.60 33.23 -19.23
C MET A 132 82.29 33.68 -17.80
N VAL A 133 83.32 33.97 -16.99
CA VAL A 133 83.14 34.41 -15.59
C VAL A 133 83.58 35.86 -15.43
N PRO A 134 82.64 36.76 -15.14
CA PRO A 134 82.86 37.92 -14.30
C PRO A 134 82.32 37.60 -12.89
N ALA A 135 83.15 37.76 -11.86
CA ALA A 135 82.72 37.58 -10.47
C ALA A 135 82.01 38.82 -9.93
N LEU A 136 80.87 38.64 -9.24
CA LEU A 136 80.25 39.62 -8.35
C LEU A 136 79.64 38.92 -7.12
N ASP A 137 80.05 39.41 -5.96
CA ASP A 137 79.44 39.35 -4.61
C ASP A 137 79.02 38.00 -4.00
N GLU A 138 79.94 37.42 -3.22
CA GLU A 138 79.72 36.34 -2.24
C GLU A 138 78.96 36.80 -0.97
N GLN A 139 77.86 37.55 -1.08
CA GLN A 139 77.15 38.11 0.10
C GLN A 139 75.72 37.60 0.37
N ASN A 140 75.06 36.92 -0.58
CA ASN A 140 73.63 36.55 -0.46
C ASN A 140 73.35 35.03 -0.51
N GLN A 141 74.21 34.19 0.06
CA GLN A 141 73.93 32.73 0.18
C GLN A 141 73.36 32.31 1.55
N ASP A 142 73.48 33.12 2.61
CA ASP A 142 72.96 32.79 3.95
C ASP A 142 71.46 33.14 4.18
N GLU A 143 70.86 34.01 3.37
CA GLU A 143 69.45 34.40 3.58
C GLU A 143 68.44 33.30 3.22
N LEU A 144 68.77 32.41 2.27
CA LEU A 144 67.80 31.48 1.69
C LEU A 144 67.39 30.30 2.61
N MET A 145 68.02 30.14 3.76
CA MET A 145 67.67 29.11 4.77
C MET A 145 66.96 29.67 6.01
N ASN A 146 66.83 31.01 6.14
CA ASN A 146 66.21 31.66 7.30
C ASN A 146 64.74 32.06 7.06
N VAL A 147 63.94 31.14 6.51
CA VAL A 147 62.46 31.30 6.47
C VAL A 147 61.91 31.10 7.88
N VAL A 148 61.86 32.19 8.66
CA VAL A 148 61.22 32.21 9.98
C VAL A 148 59.71 32.03 9.80
N LEU A 149 59.24 30.79 9.94
CA LEU A 149 57.82 30.48 10.00
C LEU A 149 57.18 31.30 11.15
N PRO A 150 56.05 32.00 10.91
CA PRO A 150 55.36 32.74 11.97
C PRO A 150 55.01 31.82 13.14
N GLU A 151 55.37 32.24 14.36
CA GLU A 151 55.23 31.47 15.61
C GLU A 151 53.80 30.92 15.84
N LYS A 152 52.79 31.53 15.20
CA LYS A 152 51.41 31.03 15.14
C LYS A 152 50.93 31.01 13.69
N LEU A 153 50.75 29.80 13.14
CA LEU A 153 50.03 29.58 11.89
C LEU A 153 48.58 30.10 12.05
N LYS A 154 48.17 31.07 11.23
CA LYS A 154 46.84 31.67 11.31
C LYS A 154 45.81 30.78 10.60
N VAL A 155 45.40 29.70 11.27
CA VAL A 155 44.42 28.74 10.76
C VAL A 155 43.05 29.41 10.59
N PHE A 156 42.59 29.52 9.34
CA PHE A 156 41.24 29.98 9.02
C PHE A 156 40.23 28.83 9.14
N SER A 157 39.77 28.56 10.35
CA SER A 157 38.65 27.65 10.58
C SER A 157 37.32 28.31 10.22
N ARG A 158 36.78 28.01 9.04
CA ARG A 158 35.35 28.24 8.77
C ARG A 158 34.55 27.19 9.53
N ILE A 159 33.67 27.61 10.43
CA ILE A 159 32.56 26.76 10.88
C ILE A 159 31.69 26.56 9.63
N PRO A 160 31.38 25.33 9.20
CA PRO A 160 30.49 25.12 8.07
C PRO A 160 29.15 25.81 8.34
N ASP A 161 28.79 26.78 7.49
CA ASP A 161 27.48 27.42 7.50
C ASP A 161 26.42 26.30 7.42
N GLU A 162 25.43 26.30 8.30
CA GLU A 162 24.43 25.21 8.39
C GLU A 162 23.66 25.01 7.06
N ASN A 163 23.60 26.07 6.23
CA ASN A 163 22.94 26.10 4.93
C ASN A 163 23.82 25.62 3.75
N GLY A 164 24.97 24.96 4.00
CA GLY A 164 25.77 24.27 2.98
C GLY A 164 26.61 25.14 2.04
N GLY A 165 26.25 26.42 1.84
CA GLY A 165 27.15 27.42 1.24
C GLY A 165 26.49 28.53 0.43
N SER A 166 26.78 29.78 0.81
CA SER A 166 26.52 31.05 0.09
C SER A 166 25.07 31.46 -0.21
N LEU A 167 24.12 30.54 -0.22
CA LEU A 167 22.70 30.79 -0.45
C LEU A 167 21.90 30.56 0.84
N ASP A 168 21.05 31.52 1.21
CA ASP A 168 20.14 31.36 2.35
C ASP A 168 18.87 30.62 1.92
N LEU A 169 18.77 29.35 2.32
CA LEU A 169 17.66 28.46 2.00
C LEU A 169 16.32 28.92 2.60
N GLU A 170 16.33 29.69 3.70
CA GLU A 170 15.10 30.25 4.28
C GLU A 170 14.53 31.34 3.36
N VAL A 171 15.38 32.29 2.94
CA VAL A 171 15.01 33.39 2.04
C VAL A 171 14.59 32.85 0.68
N LEU A 172 15.36 31.91 0.11
CA LEU A 172 15.03 31.27 -1.17
C LEU A 172 13.72 30.49 -1.12
N ARG A 173 13.40 29.82 -0.01
CA ARG A 173 12.10 29.17 0.17
C ARG A 173 10.97 30.18 0.28
N GLY A 174 11.19 31.34 0.92
CA GLY A 174 10.23 32.44 0.97
C GLY A 174 9.90 33.02 -0.42
N GLU A 175 10.94 33.35 -1.19
CA GLU A 175 10.79 33.85 -2.56
C GLU A 175 10.21 32.78 -3.49
N GLY A 176 10.70 31.53 -3.44
CA GLY A 176 10.17 30.41 -4.20
C GLY A 176 8.69 30.12 -3.91
N THR A 177 8.28 30.18 -2.65
CA THR A 177 6.86 30.06 -2.25
C THR A 177 6.01 31.21 -2.80
N SER A 178 6.59 32.40 -2.95
CA SER A 178 5.89 33.57 -3.50
C SER A 178 5.78 33.49 -5.03
N LEU A 179 6.83 33.03 -5.71
CA LEU A 179 6.83 32.75 -7.15
C LEU A 179 5.84 31.62 -7.51
N LEU A 180 5.78 30.54 -6.72
CA LEU A 180 4.82 29.44 -6.95
C LEU A 180 3.36 29.89 -6.82
N LYS A 181 3.06 30.87 -5.96
CA LYS A 181 1.71 31.47 -5.84
C LYS A 181 1.34 32.42 -6.99
N LEU A 182 2.33 32.93 -7.72
CA LEU A 182 2.15 33.86 -8.84
C LEU A 182 2.26 33.17 -10.21
N LYS A 183 2.78 31.94 -10.27
CA LYS A 183 2.83 31.13 -11.48
C LYS A 183 1.44 30.58 -11.80
N PRO A 184 0.80 30.92 -12.94
CA PRO A 184 -0.35 30.19 -13.42
C PRO A 184 0.07 28.78 -13.86
N ASP A 185 -0.67 27.75 -13.41
CA ASP A 185 -0.44 26.35 -13.80
C ASP A 185 -1.74 25.71 -14.32
N PHE A 186 -2.85 25.90 -13.60
CA PHE A 186 -4.20 25.50 -14.02
C PHE A 186 -5.22 26.60 -13.66
N PRO A 187 -6.27 26.86 -14.46
CA PRO A 187 -7.29 27.87 -14.15
C PRO A 187 -8.14 27.48 -12.91
N PRO A 188 -8.54 28.45 -12.07
CA PRO A 188 -9.48 28.17 -10.98
C PRO A 188 -10.88 27.86 -11.52
N LEU A 189 -11.70 27.18 -10.72
CA LEU A 189 -13.06 26.75 -11.11
C LEU A 189 -13.98 27.92 -11.54
N THR A 190 -13.70 29.14 -11.07
CA THR A 190 -14.39 30.38 -11.48
C THR A 190 -14.10 30.85 -12.90
N GLU A 191 -13.05 30.33 -13.54
CA GLU A 191 -12.54 30.78 -14.85
C GLU A 191 -12.68 29.71 -15.95
N ILE A 192 -12.95 28.45 -15.59
CA ILE A 192 -13.12 27.33 -16.54
C ILE A 192 -14.39 27.48 -17.40
N GLY A 193 -15.45 28.11 -16.87
CA GLY A 193 -16.70 28.31 -17.59
C GLY A 193 -17.56 27.03 -17.66
N THR A 194 -18.07 26.70 -18.83
CA THR A 194 -18.96 25.54 -19.03
C THR A 194 -18.15 24.25 -19.12
N ILE A 195 -18.38 23.32 -18.19
CA ILE A 195 -17.76 21.99 -18.18
C ILE A 195 -18.70 21.02 -18.91
N ASP A 196 -18.21 20.39 -19.98
CA ASP A 196 -18.89 19.31 -20.69
C ASP A 196 -18.22 17.98 -20.32
N VAL A 197 -18.87 17.18 -19.47
CA VAL A 197 -18.31 15.92 -18.96
C VAL A 197 -18.11 14.89 -20.08
N HIS A 198 -18.98 14.86 -21.10
CA HIS A 198 -18.83 13.94 -22.22
C HIS A 198 -17.59 14.30 -23.06
N ALA A 199 -17.32 15.59 -23.25
CA ALA A 199 -16.07 16.04 -23.87
C ALA A 199 -14.83 15.61 -23.05
N LEU A 200 -14.89 15.66 -21.71
CA LEU A 200 -13.80 15.14 -20.86
C LEU A 200 -13.63 13.62 -20.99
N THR A 201 -14.72 12.84 -21.05
CA THR A 201 -14.68 11.39 -21.33
C THR A 201 -13.98 11.11 -22.67
N MET A 202 -14.34 11.84 -23.73
CA MET A 202 -13.69 11.70 -25.05
C MET A 202 -12.20 12.13 -25.02
N SER A 203 -11.84 13.16 -24.26
CA SER A 203 -10.44 13.58 -24.06
C SER A 203 -9.61 12.51 -23.34
N LEU A 204 -10.17 11.80 -22.36
CA LEU A 204 -9.54 10.62 -21.74
C LEU A 204 -9.34 9.49 -22.75
N GLN A 205 -10.41 9.09 -23.46
CA GLN A 205 -10.38 8.00 -24.46
C GLN A 205 -9.44 8.29 -25.65
N SER A 206 -9.04 9.54 -25.88
CA SER A 206 -8.10 9.92 -26.94
C SER A 206 -6.68 9.37 -26.77
N GLY A 207 -6.28 9.02 -25.53
CA GLY A 207 -4.91 8.64 -25.17
C GLY A 207 -3.85 9.76 -25.29
N LEU A 208 -4.21 10.92 -25.84
CA LEU A 208 -3.30 12.04 -26.04
C LEU A 208 -2.94 12.65 -24.68
N HIS A 209 -1.65 12.58 -24.28
CA HIS A 209 -1.21 12.94 -22.93
C HIS A 209 -1.62 14.35 -22.46
N ALA A 210 -1.77 15.31 -23.37
CA ALA A 210 -2.24 16.66 -23.05
C ALA A 210 -3.76 16.70 -22.77
N GLU A 211 -4.56 16.00 -23.57
CA GLU A 211 -6.01 15.90 -23.40
C GLU A 211 -6.36 15.09 -22.15
N VAL A 212 -5.68 13.94 -21.94
CA VAL A 212 -5.82 13.12 -20.74
C VAL A 212 -5.48 13.92 -19.49
N ARG A 213 -4.38 14.70 -19.51
CA ARG A 213 -4.03 15.58 -18.38
C ARG A 213 -5.09 16.65 -18.16
N LEU A 214 -5.51 17.38 -19.20
CA LEU A 214 -6.52 18.43 -19.09
C LEU A 214 -7.85 17.89 -18.54
N ALA A 215 -8.25 16.70 -18.96
CA ALA A 215 -9.44 16.03 -18.46
C ALA A 215 -9.32 15.63 -16.99
N LEU A 216 -8.20 15.01 -16.59
CA LEU A 216 -7.97 14.63 -15.18
C LEU A 216 -7.83 15.85 -14.26
N ASP A 217 -7.06 16.87 -14.64
CA ASP A 217 -6.93 18.12 -13.87
C ASP A 217 -8.30 18.81 -13.69
N THR A 218 -9.16 18.79 -14.72
CA THR A 218 -10.54 19.31 -14.66
C THR A 218 -11.43 18.46 -13.75
N LEU A 219 -11.44 17.13 -13.92
CA LEU A 219 -12.28 16.22 -13.13
C LEU A 219 -11.88 16.19 -11.65
N ALA A 220 -10.59 16.29 -11.33
CA ALA A 220 -10.09 16.40 -9.96
C ALA A 220 -10.59 17.68 -9.29
N LEU A 221 -10.51 18.82 -9.98
CA LEU A 221 -11.01 20.10 -9.50
C LEU A 221 -12.53 20.09 -9.29
N VAL A 222 -13.31 19.62 -10.29
CA VAL A 222 -14.78 19.62 -10.23
C VAL A 222 -15.28 18.64 -9.17
N SER A 223 -14.75 17.41 -9.11
CA SER A 223 -15.15 16.42 -8.09
C SER A 223 -14.87 16.88 -6.65
N SER A 224 -13.92 17.79 -6.44
CA SER A 224 -13.63 18.35 -5.12
C SER A 224 -14.65 19.40 -4.65
N GLU A 225 -15.47 19.96 -5.55
CA GLU A 225 -16.43 21.04 -5.24
C GLU A 225 -17.80 20.47 -4.82
N GLN A 226 -18.08 20.48 -3.51
CA GLN A 226 -19.33 19.98 -2.93
C GLN A 226 -20.60 20.68 -3.47
N ARG A 227 -20.48 21.89 -4.04
CA ARG A 227 -21.59 22.63 -4.65
C ARG A 227 -21.88 22.23 -6.10
N LEU A 228 -21.03 21.42 -6.72
CA LEU A 228 -21.15 20.98 -8.11
C LEU A 228 -21.02 19.44 -8.20
N PRO A 229 -21.95 18.68 -7.59
CA PRO A 229 -21.89 17.21 -7.60
C PRO A 229 -22.02 16.67 -9.02
N ILE A 230 -21.05 15.85 -9.44
CA ILE A 230 -21.13 15.06 -10.66
C ILE A 230 -22.07 13.87 -10.38
N GLU A 231 -23.24 13.87 -11.00
CA GLU A 231 -24.20 12.76 -10.95
C GLU A 231 -23.85 11.70 -12.01
N LEU A 232 -23.25 10.57 -11.60
CA LEU A 232 -22.78 9.55 -12.54
C LEU A 232 -23.89 8.96 -13.42
N MET A 233 -25.15 8.98 -12.97
CA MET A 233 -26.34 8.63 -13.77
C MET A 233 -26.57 9.52 -15.02
N LYS A 234 -25.76 10.57 -15.21
CA LYS A 234 -25.81 11.50 -16.35
C LYS A 234 -24.47 11.60 -17.08
N CYS A 235 -23.52 10.71 -16.77
CA CYS A 235 -22.15 10.76 -17.27
C CYS A 235 -21.79 9.44 -17.94
N ASP A 236 -22.35 9.23 -19.13
CA ASP A 236 -22.17 8.03 -19.95
C ASP A 236 -20.67 7.66 -20.07
N ASP A 237 -20.37 6.38 -19.79
CA ASP A 237 -19.06 5.72 -19.86
C ASP A 237 -17.91 6.37 -19.04
N LEU A 238 -18.21 7.30 -18.11
CA LEU A 238 -17.17 8.04 -17.39
C LEU A 238 -16.38 7.17 -16.40
N VAL A 239 -17.02 6.24 -15.69
CA VAL A 239 -16.35 5.43 -14.65
C VAL A 239 -15.48 4.36 -15.30
N GLU A 240 -16.02 3.75 -16.35
CA GLU A 240 -15.39 2.83 -17.28
C GLU A 240 -14.13 3.48 -17.86
N THR A 241 -14.26 4.65 -18.49
CA THR A 241 -13.14 5.39 -19.08
C THR A 241 -12.07 5.79 -18.05
N LEU A 242 -12.46 6.14 -16.82
CA LEU A 242 -11.52 6.43 -15.74
C LEU A 242 -10.77 5.16 -15.28
N VAL A 243 -11.44 4.00 -15.23
CA VAL A 243 -10.79 2.73 -14.89
C VAL A 243 -9.88 2.25 -16.01
N ASP A 244 -10.32 2.26 -17.27
CA ASP A 244 -9.50 1.89 -18.44
C ASP A 244 -8.21 2.73 -18.46
N CYS A 245 -8.33 4.06 -18.32
CA CYS A 245 -7.19 4.97 -18.26
C CYS A 245 -6.25 4.69 -17.07
N ALA A 246 -6.78 4.18 -15.95
CA ALA A 246 -5.98 3.78 -14.81
C ALA A 246 -5.33 2.40 -14.98
N GLU A 247 -5.99 1.44 -15.62
CA GLU A 247 -5.42 0.12 -15.94
C GLU A 247 -4.22 0.24 -16.88
N ASP A 248 -4.28 1.11 -17.90
CA ASP A 248 -3.13 1.52 -18.73
C ASP A 248 -1.93 1.98 -17.87
N GLN A 249 -2.17 2.77 -16.81
CA GLN A 249 -1.09 3.26 -15.95
C GLN A 249 -0.54 2.12 -15.08
N VAL A 250 -1.42 1.24 -14.59
CA VAL A 250 -1.08 0.11 -13.72
C VAL A 250 -0.29 -0.95 -14.47
N GLU A 251 -0.56 -1.19 -15.76
CA GLU A 251 0.27 -2.07 -16.60
C GLU A 251 1.68 -1.49 -16.77
N LEU A 252 1.83 -0.23 -17.16
CA LEU A 252 3.13 0.43 -17.30
C LEU A 252 3.94 0.44 -15.98
N LEU A 253 3.27 0.67 -14.84
CA LEU A 253 3.88 0.58 -13.51
C LEU A 253 4.29 -0.86 -13.16
N ALA A 254 3.50 -1.85 -13.55
CA ALA A 254 3.79 -3.26 -13.33
C ALA A 254 4.94 -3.77 -14.22
N GLU A 255 5.11 -3.29 -15.45
CA GLU A 255 6.30 -3.58 -16.26
C GLU A 255 7.58 -3.03 -15.63
N ASN A 256 7.49 -1.86 -14.97
CA ASN A 256 8.63 -1.13 -14.42
C ASN A 256 8.94 -1.44 -12.93
N ALA A 257 8.08 -2.17 -12.21
CA ALA A 257 8.26 -2.48 -10.79
C ALA A 257 8.49 -3.99 -10.56
N ALA A 258 9.69 -4.37 -10.11
CA ALA A 258 10.06 -5.77 -9.90
C ALA A 258 9.16 -6.48 -8.87
N GLU A 259 8.64 -7.65 -9.23
CA GLU A 259 7.92 -8.55 -8.31
C GLU A 259 8.92 -9.22 -7.35
N VAL A 260 8.61 -9.17 -6.05
CA VAL A 260 9.50 -9.58 -4.95
C VAL A 260 8.86 -10.59 -3.98
N SER A 261 7.57 -10.88 -4.13
CA SER A 261 6.86 -11.86 -3.31
C SER A 261 5.65 -12.45 -4.05
N ASP A 262 5.53 -13.78 -4.09
CA ASP A 262 4.35 -14.48 -4.62
C ASP A 262 3.09 -14.20 -3.76
N MET A 263 3.30 -13.91 -2.47
CA MET A 263 2.26 -13.60 -1.49
C MET A 263 2.10 -12.09 -1.35
N MET A 264 0.85 -11.63 -1.24
CA MET A 264 0.54 -10.21 -1.13
C MET A 264 0.83 -9.68 0.29
N LEU A 265 1.92 -8.93 0.43
CA LEU A 265 2.44 -8.40 1.69
C LEU A 265 2.42 -6.86 1.67
N ILE A 266 1.25 -6.29 1.98
CA ILE A 266 1.06 -4.83 2.03
C ILE A 266 1.70 -4.28 3.32
N ASN A 267 2.57 -3.26 3.21
CA ASN A 267 3.16 -2.55 4.34
C ASN A 267 2.08 -1.94 5.26
N SER A 268 2.33 -1.88 6.57
CA SER A 268 1.39 -1.21 7.47
C SER A 268 1.34 0.29 7.21
N TYR A 269 0.19 0.91 7.45
CA TYR A 269 0.00 2.35 7.39
C TYR A 269 0.99 3.09 8.32
N GLU A 270 1.31 2.52 9.49
CA GLU A 270 2.32 3.06 10.39
C GLU A 270 3.72 3.09 9.75
N ASP A 271 4.12 2.00 9.10
CA ASP A 271 5.44 1.86 8.47
C ASP A 271 5.56 2.80 7.26
N VAL A 272 4.51 2.91 6.43
CA VAL A 272 4.47 3.84 5.30
C VAL A 272 4.53 5.29 5.80
N VAL A 273 3.77 5.67 6.84
CA VAL A 273 3.86 7.01 7.46
C VAL A 273 5.27 7.29 8.01
N ARG A 274 5.93 6.30 8.62
CA ARG A 274 7.30 6.43 9.13
C ARG A 274 8.33 6.55 8.00
N ALA A 275 8.14 5.81 6.90
CA ALA A 275 8.96 5.92 5.70
C ALA A 275 8.79 7.28 5.01
N CYS A 276 7.57 7.83 4.92
CA CYS A 276 7.32 9.20 4.43
C CYS A 276 8.06 10.27 5.25
N GLN A 277 8.30 10.03 6.54
CA GLN A 277 9.09 10.95 7.38
C GLN A 277 10.59 10.83 7.08
N ALA A 278 11.09 9.61 6.79
CA ALA A 278 12.46 9.41 6.35
C ALA A 278 12.73 10.00 4.94
N GLU A 279 11.80 9.82 3.99
CA GLU A 279 11.90 10.36 2.63
C GLU A 279 12.02 11.90 2.61
N LYS A 280 11.39 12.61 3.55
CA LYS A 280 11.49 14.07 3.69
C LYS A 280 12.88 14.59 4.07
N HIS A 281 13.81 13.70 4.41
CA HIS A 281 15.21 14.02 4.68
C HIS A 281 16.17 13.53 3.58
N ALA A 282 15.63 12.91 2.52
CA ALA A 282 16.40 12.54 1.33
C ALA A 282 16.34 13.65 0.26
N VAL A 283 17.36 13.71 -0.59
CA VAL A 283 17.28 14.43 -1.87
C VAL A 283 16.62 13.49 -2.88
N GLN A 284 15.62 13.99 -3.60
CA GLN A 284 14.99 13.27 -4.70
C GLN A 284 15.66 13.68 -6.02
N ASP A 285 16.09 12.69 -6.81
CA ASP A 285 16.48 12.91 -8.20
C ASP A 285 15.22 13.17 -9.04
N ILE A 286 15.30 14.09 -9.99
CA ILE A 286 14.17 14.48 -10.85
C ILE A 286 14.43 13.93 -12.26
N PRO A 287 13.62 12.97 -12.76
CA PRO A 287 13.80 12.42 -14.09
C PRO A 287 13.73 13.46 -15.21
N LEU A 288 14.55 13.25 -16.25
CA LEU A 288 14.56 14.11 -17.44
C LEU A 288 13.24 13.98 -18.21
N PHE A 289 12.66 15.11 -18.63
CA PHE A 289 11.40 15.14 -19.36
C PHE A 289 11.43 14.20 -20.58
N GLY A 290 10.44 13.31 -20.65
CA GLY A 290 10.31 12.32 -21.72
C GLY A 290 11.19 11.07 -21.59
N SER A 291 11.95 10.91 -20.49
CA SER A 291 12.59 9.63 -20.15
C SER A 291 11.55 8.59 -19.72
N GLU A 292 11.93 7.31 -19.74
CA GLU A 292 11.13 6.20 -19.22
C GLU A 292 10.74 6.43 -17.75
N GLU A 293 11.71 6.78 -16.90
CA GLU A 293 11.49 7.15 -15.49
C GLU A 293 10.49 8.30 -15.32
N TYR A 294 10.54 9.31 -16.19
CA TYR A 294 9.58 10.42 -16.18
C TYR A 294 8.16 9.95 -16.52
N GLN A 295 8.01 9.05 -17.51
CA GLN A 295 6.70 8.50 -17.88
C GLN A 295 6.13 7.60 -16.78
N VAL A 296 6.96 6.80 -16.13
CA VAL A 296 6.59 5.99 -14.95
C VAL A 296 6.12 6.89 -13.80
N ASP A 297 6.81 8.00 -13.53
CA ASP A 297 6.37 8.98 -12.52
C ASP A 297 5.04 9.67 -12.92
N ARG A 298 4.84 9.99 -14.20
CA ARG A 298 3.54 10.52 -14.70
C ARG A 298 2.41 9.49 -14.61
N ALA A 299 2.72 8.20 -14.71
CA ALA A 299 1.73 7.12 -14.56
C ALA A 299 1.23 7.03 -13.11
N VAL A 300 2.14 7.16 -12.11
CA VAL A 300 1.75 7.25 -10.69
C VAL A 300 0.85 8.46 -10.43
N GLU A 301 1.20 9.65 -10.92
CA GLU A 301 0.39 10.86 -10.73
C GLU A 301 -1.03 10.71 -11.30
N LYS A 302 -1.15 10.18 -12.53
CA LYS A 302 -2.46 9.90 -13.16
C LYS A 302 -3.28 8.89 -12.34
N LEU A 303 -2.66 7.80 -11.91
CA LEU A 303 -3.32 6.78 -11.09
C LEU A 303 -3.82 7.34 -9.76
N ILE A 304 -2.99 8.12 -9.04
CA ILE A 304 -3.41 8.79 -7.80
C ILE A 304 -4.56 9.75 -8.08
N CYS A 305 -4.44 10.61 -9.09
CA CYS A 305 -5.48 11.57 -9.49
C CYS A 305 -6.83 10.88 -9.76
N ILE A 306 -6.82 9.77 -10.51
CA ILE A 306 -8.03 8.96 -10.76
C ILE A 306 -8.59 8.39 -9.46
N THR A 307 -7.76 7.83 -8.56
CA THR A 307 -8.27 7.35 -7.26
C THR A 307 -8.82 8.47 -6.37
N SER A 308 -8.26 9.68 -6.42
CA SER A 308 -8.80 10.86 -5.75
C SER A 308 -10.14 11.30 -6.35
N ILE A 309 -10.28 11.26 -7.68
CA ILE A 309 -11.56 11.53 -8.38
C ILE A 309 -12.62 10.52 -7.95
N LEU A 310 -12.35 9.21 -8.02
CA LEU A 310 -13.27 8.15 -7.59
C LEU A 310 -13.64 8.30 -6.10
N ARG A 311 -12.66 8.59 -5.24
CA ARG A 311 -12.90 8.86 -3.81
C ARG A 311 -13.76 10.10 -3.60
N ASN A 312 -13.56 11.19 -4.35
CA ASN A 312 -14.38 12.39 -4.26
C ASN A 312 -15.83 12.13 -4.71
N LEU A 313 -16.01 11.45 -5.85
CA LEU A 313 -17.32 11.05 -6.38
C LEU A 313 -18.12 10.20 -5.37
N SER A 314 -17.45 9.41 -4.54
CA SER A 314 -18.08 8.54 -3.53
C SER A 314 -18.74 9.28 -2.35
N PHE A 315 -18.56 10.59 -2.21
CA PHE A 315 -19.30 11.39 -1.22
C PHE A 315 -20.74 11.75 -1.66
N HIS A 316 -21.12 11.45 -2.91
CA HIS A 316 -22.47 11.64 -3.41
C HIS A 316 -23.21 10.29 -3.43
N GLU A 317 -24.26 10.15 -2.61
CA GLU A 317 -24.97 8.87 -2.38
C GLU A 317 -25.47 8.18 -3.68
N PRO A 318 -26.04 8.88 -4.69
CA PRO A 318 -26.40 8.27 -5.97
C PRO A 318 -25.24 7.65 -6.78
N ASN A 319 -23.99 8.07 -6.53
CA ASN A 319 -22.82 7.57 -7.25
C ASN A 319 -22.31 6.22 -6.71
N LEU A 320 -22.72 5.84 -5.50
CA LEU A 320 -22.15 4.70 -4.78
C LEU A 320 -22.31 3.37 -5.51
N LEU A 321 -23.41 3.19 -6.24
CA LEU A 321 -23.68 1.96 -7.01
C LEU A 321 -22.68 1.78 -8.16
N PHE A 322 -22.46 2.83 -8.95
CA PHE A 322 -21.51 2.84 -10.08
C PHE A 322 -20.06 2.64 -9.62
N LEU A 323 -19.71 3.22 -8.47
CA LEU A 323 -18.38 3.07 -7.87
C LEU A 323 -18.18 1.71 -7.17
N ALA A 324 -19.26 0.95 -6.93
CA ALA A 324 -19.23 -0.40 -6.35
C ALA A 324 -19.26 -1.53 -7.40
N GLU A 325 -19.21 -1.20 -8.69
CA GLU A 325 -19.31 -2.17 -9.78
C GLU A 325 -18.12 -3.12 -9.90
N GLU A 326 -18.38 -4.29 -10.50
CA GLU A 326 -17.45 -5.42 -10.54
C GLU A 326 -16.10 -5.07 -11.22
N PHE A 327 -16.10 -4.18 -12.21
CA PHE A 327 -14.86 -3.73 -12.86
C PHE A 327 -14.05 -2.80 -11.94
N VAL A 328 -14.67 -1.79 -11.31
CA VAL A 328 -14.03 -0.88 -10.35
C VAL A 328 -13.39 -1.66 -9.19
N ILE A 329 -14.10 -2.66 -8.65
CA ILE A 329 -13.60 -3.49 -7.54
C ILE A 329 -12.47 -4.44 -7.99
N LYS A 330 -12.51 -4.95 -9.24
CA LYS A 330 -11.39 -5.73 -9.80
C LYS A 330 -10.14 -4.86 -9.98
N PHE A 331 -10.27 -3.71 -10.63
CA PHE A 331 -9.20 -2.71 -10.79
C PHE A 331 -8.54 -2.39 -9.45
N PHE A 332 -9.33 -2.02 -8.43
CA PHE A 332 -8.79 -1.72 -7.10
C PHE A 332 -8.04 -2.91 -6.48
N CYS A 333 -8.56 -4.14 -6.67
CA CYS A 333 -7.87 -5.35 -6.21
C CYS A 333 -6.58 -5.65 -6.99
N VAL A 334 -6.45 -5.24 -8.25
CA VAL A 334 -5.19 -5.38 -9.03
C VAL A 334 -4.13 -4.41 -8.49
N VAL A 335 -4.47 -3.15 -8.25
CA VAL A 335 -3.54 -2.17 -7.67
C VAL A 335 -3.10 -2.59 -6.27
N ILE A 336 -4.04 -3.01 -5.42
CA ILE A 336 -3.74 -3.54 -4.08
C ILE A 336 -2.85 -4.79 -4.17
N ARG A 337 -3.08 -5.69 -5.13
CA ARG A 337 -2.22 -6.86 -5.36
C ARG A 337 -0.79 -6.45 -5.69
N TYR A 338 -0.59 -5.58 -6.69
CA TYR A 338 0.75 -5.16 -7.07
C TYR A 338 1.46 -4.35 -5.98
N LEU A 339 0.74 -3.56 -5.18
CA LEU A 339 1.29 -2.92 -3.97
C LEU A 339 1.82 -3.93 -2.94
N GLY A 340 1.26 -5.14 -2.89
CA GLY A 340 1.70 -6.20 -2.00
C GLY A 340 2.68 -7.22 -2.61
N THR A 341 2.88 -7.25 -3.94
CA THR A 341 3.83 -8.18 -4.59
C THR A 341 5.03 -7.51 -5.25
N ARG A 342 4.95 -6.23 -5.63
CA ARG A 342 6.01 -5.49 -6.35
C ARG A 342 6.68 -4.44 -5.47
N ASN A 343 8.00 -4.33 -5.56
CA ASN A 343 8.79 -3.37 -4.79
C ASN A 343 8.53 -1.93 -5.27
N MET A 344 8.06 -1.06 -4.37
CA MET A 344 7.85 0.37 -4.62
C MET A 344 7.07 0.69 -5.89
N LEU A 345 5.95 -0.01 -6.15
CA LEU A 345 5.08 0.17 -7.33
C LEU A 345 4.76 1.66 -7.61
N LEU A 346 4.38 2.41 -6.57
CA LEU A 346 4.03 3.84 -6.68
C LEU A 346 5.24 4.78 -6.47
N ARG A 347 6.46 4.26 -6.64
CA ARG A 347 7.76 4.97 -6.66
C ARG A 347 8.21 5.62 -5.35
N THR A 348 7.30 6.14 -4.52
CA THR A 348 7.58 6.71 -3.19
C THR A 348 6.59 6.20 -2.13
N ASN A 349 6.97 6.31 -0.86
CA ASN A 349 6.06 6.03 0.26
C ASN A 349 4.98 7.12 0.37
N GLN A 350 5.29 8.38 0.02
CA GLN A 350 4.28 9.46 -0.03
C GLN A 350 3.14 9.12 -1.01
N ASN A 351 3.47 8.68 -2.22
CA ASN A 351 2.50 8.25 -3.24
C ASN A 351 1.69 7.03 -2.77
N THR A 352 2.37 6.06 -2.15
CA THR A 352 1.75 4.87 -1.53
C THR A 352 0.76 5.26 -0.43
N LEU A 353 1.15 6.23 0.41
CA LEU A 353 0.33 6.76 1.49
C LEU A 353 -0.92 7.49 0.96
N GLU A 354 -0.81 8.21 -0.16
CA GLU A 354 -1.95 8.89 -0.79
C GLU A 354 -2.96 7.90 -1.37
N PHE A 355 -2.50 6.90 -2.14
CA PHE A 355 -3.36 5.80 -2.58
C PHE A 355 -4.05 5.08 -1.42
N MET A 356 -3.31 4.76 -0.34
CA MET A 356 -3.88 4.11 0.85
C MET A 356 -5.02 4.94 1.47
N LYS A 357 -4.81 6.25 1.64
CA LYS A 357 -5.81 7.16 2.22
C LYS A 357 -7.08 7.25 1.39
N ASP A 358 -6.93 7.40 0.07
CA ASP A 358 -8.08 7.57 -0.82
C ASP A 358 -8.81 6.25 -1.04
N GLY A 359 -8.09 5.14 -1.20
CA GLY A 359 -8.66 3.80 -1.28
C GLY A 359 -9.49 3.42 -0.05
N VAL A 360 -9.01 3.70 1.17
CA VAL A 360 -9.76 3.32 2.39
C VAL A 360 -10.97 4.22 2.66
N ILE A 361 -10.93 5.50 2.25
CA ILE A 361 -12.11 6.39 2.31
C ILE A 361 -13.14 5.96 1.25
N LEU A 362 -12.71 5.71 0.01
CA LEU A 362 -13.57 5.20 -1.06
C LEU A 362 -14.28 3.92 -0.60
N LEU A 363 -13.53 2.93 -0.12
CA LEU A 363 -14.08 1.69 0.42
C LEU A 363 -15.06 1.93 1.58
N SER A 364 -14.76 2.82 2.53
CA SER A 364 -15.70 3.13 3.63
C SER A 364 -17.03 3.67 3.12
N ASN A 365 -17.02 4.52 2.09
CA ASN A 365 -18.23 4.98 1.45
C ASN A 365 -18.97 3.84 0.73
N ILE A 366 -18.32 3.13 -0.21
CA ILE A 366 -18.99 2.17 -1.11
C ILE A 366 -19.20 0.75 -0.54
N ALA A 367 -18.52 0.37 0.55
CA ALA A 367 -18.46 -1.02 1.05
C ALA A 367 -19.82 -1.65 1.39
N HIS A 368 -20.84 -0.83 1.63
CA HIS A 368 -22.19 -1.33 1.87
C HIS A 368 -22.90 -1.75 0.58
N GLU A 369 -22.49 -1.24 -0.59
CA GLU A 369 -23.04 -1.67 -1.88
C GLU A 369 -22.21 -2.75 -2.59
N ILE A 370 -20.89 -2.82 -2.33
CA ILE A 370 -19.99 -3.84 -2.93
C ILE A 370 -20.61 -5.24 -2.88
N LYS A 371 -20.85 -5.82 -4.05
CA LYS A 371 -21.09 -7.24 -4.26
C LYS A 371 -19.78 -7.87 -4.72
N LEU A 372 -19.14 -8.65 -3.87
CA LEU A 372 -17.80 -9.18 -4.13
C LEU A 372 -17.81 -10.14 -5.33
N PRO A 373 -16.97 -9.92 -6.37
CA PRO A 373 -16.92 -10.79 -7.55
C PRO A 373 -16.41 -12.21 -7.28
N GLY A 374 -15.63 -12.39 -6.20
CA GLY A 374 -15.04 -13.67 -5.85
C GLY A 374 -14.22 -13.66 -4.57
N ARG A 375 -13.72 -14.85 -4.21
CA ARG A 375 -12.88 -15.08 -3.02
C ARG A 375 -11.60 -14.25 -3.02
N GLU A 376 -10.94 -14.12 -4.17
CA GLU A 376 -9.64 -13.44 -4.25
C GLU A 376 -9.78 -11.92 -4.05
N GLN A 377 -10.85 -11.31 -4.56
CA GLN A 377 -11.18 -9.91 -4.29
C GLN A 377 -11.52 -9.70 -2.81
N ALA A 378 -12.31 -10.61 -2.21
CA ALA A 378 -12.64 -10.57 -0.79
C ALA A 378 -11.38 -10.64 0.11
N LEU A 379 -10.42 -11.50 -0.25
CA LEU A 379 -9.14 -11.64 0.43
C LEU A 379 -8.23 -10.43 0.20
N CYS A 380 -8.21 -9.90 -1.02
CA CYS A 380 -7.41 -8.73 -1.40
C CYS A 380 -7.82 -7.49 -0.58
N LEU A 381 -9.12 -7.16 -0.58
CA LEU A 381 -9.64 -6.05 0.24
C LEU A 381 -9.41 -6.29 1.73
N LEU A 382 -9.54 -7.51 2.23
CA LEU A 382 -9.30 -7.82 3.65
C LEU A 382 -7.86 -7.49 4.07
N HIS A 383 -6.86 -7.89 3.29
CA HIS A 383 -5.47 -7.54 3.55
C HIS A 383 -5.19 -6.04 3.47
N PHE A 384 -5.85 -5.31 2.56
CA PHE A 384 -5.75 -3.85 2.48
C PHE A 384 -6.31 -3.17 3.73
N LEU A 385 -7.48 -3.60 4.22
CA LEU A 385 -8.06 -3.09 5.47
C LEU A 385 -7.16 -3.43 6.68
N LEU A 386 -6.54 -4.61 6.69
CA LEU A 386 -5.57 -5.01 7.71
C LEU A 386 -4.27 -4.20 7.72
N ALA A 387 -3.92 -3.50 6.64
CA ALA A 387 -2.79 -2.58 6.63
C ALA A 387 -3.00 -1.37 7.56
N PHE A 388 -4.24 -1.05 7.93
CA PHE A 388 -4.59 0.01 8.89
C PHE A 388 -4.75 -0.48 10.34
N ALA A 389 -4.50 -1.77 10.60
CA ALA A 389 -4.54 -2.31 11.96
C ALA A 389 -3.33 -1.84 12.78
N PRO A 390 -3.48 -1.52 14.09
CA PRO A 390 -2.37 -1.12 14.94
C PRO A 390 -1.30 -2.20 15.04
N CYS A 391 -0.04 -1.80 15.01
CA CYS A 391 1.12 -2.70 15.08
C CYS A 391 1.70 -2.78 16.51
N PRO A 392 2.39 -3.89 16.87
CA PRO A 392 2.61 -5.11 16.08
C PRO A 392 1.34 -5.95 15.87
N PRO A 393 1.33 -6.90 14.91
CA PRO A 393 0.24 -7.87 14.78
C PRO A 393 0.12 -8.77 16.04
N PRO A 394 -1.05 -9.37 16.32
CA PRO A 394 -1.32 -9.98 17.62
C PRO A 394 -0.49 -11.23 17.93
N ASN A 395 -0.05 -11.92 16.87
CA ASN A 395 0.76 -13.13 16.91
C ASN A 395 2.25 -12.76 16.78
N VAL A 396 2.82 -12.15 17.81
CA VAL A 396 4.23 -11.74 17.83
C VAL A 396 5.13 -12.98 17.89
N MET A 397 6.07 -13.12 16.94
CA MET A 397 7.00 -14.25 16.91
C MET A 397 7.79 -14.37 18.21
N GLY A 398 7.71 -15.54 18.86
CA GLY A 398 8.35 -15.81 20.15
C GLY A 398 7.46 -15.54 21.39
N SER A 399 6.19 -15.16 21.21
CA SER A 399 5.18 -15.16 22.27
C SER A 399 4.25 -16.38 22.13
N ASP A 400 4.05 -17.13 23.22
CA ASP A 400 3.01 -18.17 23.32
C ASP A 400 1.60 -17.59 23.54
N LYS A 401 1.46 -16.25 23.56
CA LYS A 401 0.22 -15.54 23.89
C LYS A 401 -0.10 -14.42 22.92
N ILE A 402 -1.38 -14.26 22.65
CA ILE A 402 -1.96 -13.18 21.84
C ILE A 402 -1.99 -11.89 22.65
N THR A 403 -1.54 -10.78 22.03
CA THR A 403 -1.65 -9.42 22.59
C THR A 403 -2.21 -8.49 21.51
N PHE A 404 -3.36 -7.87 21.76
CA PHE A 404 -3.98 -6.96 20.80
C PHE A 404 -3.42 -5.53 20.92
N SER A 405 -2.83 -5.06 19.82
CA SER A 405 -2.28 -3.71 19.73
C SER A 405 -3.38 -2.64 19.71
N GLN A 406 -3.11 -1.51 20.35
CA GLN A 406 -4.13 -0.53 20.76
C GLN A 406 -4.21 0.66 19.81
N TYR A 407 -5.41 1.19 19.61
CA TYR A 407 -5.64 2.42 18.85
C TYR A 407 -5.03 3.67 19.51
N ASP A 408 -4.01 4.23 18.86
CA ASP A 408 -3.50 5.58 19.14
C ASP A 408 -4.09 6.62 18.16
N PRO A 409 -4.89 7.59 18.62
CA PRO A 409 -5.52 8.62 17.77
C PRO A 409 -4.54 9.65 17.17
N THR A 410 -3.28 9.68 17.60
CA THR A 410 -2.23 10.55 17.03
C THR A 410 -1.53 9.93 15.81
N ILE A 411 -1.79 8.66 15.54
CA ILE A 411 -1.20 7.90 14.42
C ILE A 411 -2.33 7.40 13.49
N HIS A 412 -3.33 6.73 14.05
CA HIS A 412 -4.32 5.91 13.34
C HIS A 412 -5.50 6.72 12.76
N TYR A 413 -5.22 7.82 12.05
CA TYR A 413 -6.26 8.71 11.50
C TYR A 413 -7.27 8.00 10.56
N TYR A 414 -6.84 6.93 9.89
CA TYR A 414 -7.62 6.23 8.85
C TYR A 414 -8.20 4.87 9.30
N ILE A 415 -8.09 4.51 10.58
CA ILE A 415 -8.61 3.24 11.09
C ILE A 415 -10.14 3.16 11.09
N TYR A 416 -10.83 4.30 11.27
CA TYR A 416 -12.30 4.31 11.28
C TYR A 416 -12.86 3.90 9.90
N PRO A 417 -12.45 4.51 8.77
CA PRO A 417 -12.74 4.00 7.44
C PRO A 417 -12.45 2.50 7.25
N ALA A 418 -11.33 1.99 7.78
CA ALA A 418 -10.97 0.58 7.66
C ALA A 418 -11.92 -0.36 8.43
N VAL A 419 -12.26 0.00 9.67
CA VAL A 419 -13.20 -0.76 10.53
C VAL A 419 -14.64 -0.69 10.02
N ASP A 420 -15.06 0.47 9.53
CA ASP A 420 -16.39 0.67 8.91
C ASP A 420 -16.53 -0.11 7.60
N SER A 421 -15.50 -0.11 6.74
CA SER A 421 -15.42 -0.96 5.54
C SER A 421 -15.54 -2.45 5.90
N LEU A 422 -14.77 -2.90 6.91
CA LEU A 422 -14.78 -4.28 7.37
C LEU A 422 -16.16 -4.69 7.89
N ALA A 423 -16.80 -3.84 8.71
CA ALA A 423 -18.13 -4.10 9.25
C ALA A 423 -19.18 -4.22 8.12
N LYS A 424 -19.18 -3.29 7.16
CA LYS A 424 -20.08 -3.30 5.99
C LYS A 424 -19.88 -4.56 5.13
N LEU A 425 -18.64 -4.90 4.79
CA LEU A 425 -18.30 -6.07 3.96
C LEU A 425 -18.65 -7.41 4.62
N LEU A 426 -18.48 -7.53 5.95
CA LEU A 426 -18.86 -8.73 6.71
C LEU A 426 -20.37 -8.85 6.95
N ALA A 427 -21.09 -7.72 7.04
CA ALA A 427 -22.52 -7.67 7.31
C ALA A 427 -23.40 -7.81 6.04
N ARG A 428 -22.87 -7.50 4.85
CA ARG A 428 -23.58 -7.66 3.56
C ARG A 428 -23.95 -9.14 3.33
N ASP A 429 -25.08 -9.34 2.66
CA ASP A 429 -25.60 -10.66 2.30
C ASP A 429 -24.71 -11.45 1.32
N GLU A 430 -25.16 -12.64 0.96
CA GLU A 430 -24.45 -13.52 0.02
C GLU A 430 -24.31 -12.83 -1.37
N PRO A 431 -23.14 -12.90 -2.04
CA PRO A 431 -22.07 -13.87 -1.84
C PRO A 431 -20.98 -13.46 -0.83
N ASN A 432 -20.93 -12.19 -0.41
CA ASN A 432 -19.83 -11.62 0.41
C ASN A 432 -19.58 -12.47 1.67
N ARG A 433 -20.67 -12.78 2.37
CA ARG A 433 -20.65 -13.55 3.61
C ARG A 433 -20.11 -14.96 3.43
N THR A 434 -20.40 -15.64 2.32
CA THR A 434 -19.80 -16.94 1.96
C THR A 434 -18.32 -16.82 1.67
N HIS A 435 -17.88 -15.83 0.90
CA HIS A 435 -16.45 -15.63 0.63
C HIS A 435 -15.65 -15.46 1.93
N TYR A 436 -16.09 -14.59 2.85
CA TYR A 436 -15.41 -14.43 4.14
C TYR A 436 -15.45 -15.68 5.03
N LYS A 437 -16.59 -16.38 5.13
CA LYS A 437 -16.67 -17.68 5.81
C LYS A 437 -15.62 -18.67 5.26
N THR A 438 -15.52 -18.79 3.94
CA THR A 438 -14.60 -19.75 3.29
C THR A 438 -13.13 -19.34 3.44
N ILE A 439 -12.82 -18.04 3.47
CA ILE A 439 -11.47 -17.53 3.77
C ILE A 439 -11.07 -17.94 5.20
N PHE A 440 -11.84 -17.53 6.22
CA PHE A 440 -11.51 -17.80 7.62
C PHE A 440 -11.58 -19.30 7.98
N ALA A 441 -12.39 -20.10 7.30
CA ALA A 441 -12.37 -21.55 7.46
C ALA A 441 -11.10 -22.21 6.89
N SER A 442 -10.55 -21.67 5.79
CA SER A 442 -9.27 -22.14 5.23
C SER A 442 -8.02 -21.67 5.99
N ASP A 443 -8.17 -20.67 6.87
CA ASP A 443 -7.10 -20.11 7.70
C ASP A 443 -6.64 -21.07 8.82
N VAL A 444 -7.30 -22.21 9.00
CA VAL A 444 -6.86 -23.29 9.91
C VAL A 444 -5.44 -23.80 9.62
N SER A 445 -4.95 -23.66 8.38
CA SER A 445 -3.62 -24.10 7.95
C SER A 445 -2.55 -23.00 7.92
N SER A 446 -2.84 -21.79 8.42
CA SER A 446 -1.79 -20.77 8.61
C SER A 446 -0.88 -21.10 9.82
N SER A 447 0.21 -20.35 9.97
CA SER A 447 1.17 -20.54 11.05
C SER A 447 1.48 -19.18 11.72
N PRO A 448 0.98 -18.91 12.93
CA PRO A 448 0.10 -19.80 13.74
C PRO A 448 -1.29 -19.98 13.10
N PRO A 449 -2.03 -21.05 13.44
CA PRO A 449 -3.36 -21.29 12.90
C PRO A 449 -4.32 -20.14 13.14
N PHE A 450 -5.12 -19.81 12.12
CA PHE A 450 -6.08 -18.71 12.12
C PHE A 450 -5.47 -17.31 12.36
N ASP A 451 -4.27 -17.03 11.83
CA ASP A 451 -3.62 -15.71 11.92
C ASP A 451 -4.47 -14.60 11.28
N LEU A 452 -4.99 -14.82 10.07
CA LEU A 452 -5.74 -13.82 9.32
C LEU A 452 -7.06 -13.47 10.04
N LEU A 453 -7.76 -14.48 10.57
CA LEU A 453 -8.95 -14.32 11.41
C LEU A 453 -8.62 -13.56 12.71
N THR A 454 -7.52 -13.91 13.37
CA THR A 454 -7.08 -13.26 14.62
C THR A 454 -6.69 -11.79 14.39
N ARG A 455 -6.01 -11.46 13.29
CA ARG A 455 -5.70 -10.09 12.87
C ARG A 455 -6.94 -9.30 12.48
N THR A 456 -7.91 -9.94 11.83
CA THR A 456 -9.19 -9.31 11.48
C THR A 456 -10.01 -9.00 12.73
N PHE A 457 -10.03 -9.92 13.70
CA PHE A 457 -10.61 -9.67 15.01
C PHE A 457 -9.91 -8.50 15.70
N ALA A 458 -8.58 -8.48 15.75
CA ALA A 458 -7.79 -7.38 16.33
C ALA A 458 -8.14 -6.01 15.76
N LEU A 459 -8.23 -5.87 14.43
CA LEU A 459 -8.67 -4.63 13.78
C LEU A 459 -10.05 -4.20 14.30
N SER A 460 -11.02 -5.12 14.34
CA SER A 460 -12.39 -4.81 14.81
C SER A 460 -12.48 -4.42 16.29
N ILE A 461 -11.64 -4.98 17.17
CA ILE A 461 -11.65 -4.67 18.62
C ILE A 461 -10.74 -3.52 19.04
N SER A 462 -9.80 -3.11 18.17
CA SER A 462 -8.81 -2.04 18.44
C SER A 462 -9.40 -0.71 18.93
N VAL A 463 -10.67 -0.46 18.58
CA VAL A 463 -11.45 0.75 18.88
C VAL A 463 -11.92 0.85 20.34
N ILE A 464 -11.89 -0.26 21.09
CA ILE A 464 -12.35 -0.36 22.48
C ILE A 464 -11.35 0.37 23.42
N PRO A 465 -11.80 1.33 24.27
CA PRO A 465 -10.89 2.05 25.17
C PRO A 465 -10.27 1.15 26.25
N ASP A 466 -8.97 1.36 26.52
CA ASP A 466 -8.23 0.67 27.58
C ASP A 466 -8.36 1.38 28.92
N GLN A 467 -8.89 0.68 29.93
CA GLN A 467 -9.04 1.18 31.29
C GLN A 467 -7.71 1.61 31.94
N GLN A 468 -6.58 1.01 31.54
CA GLN A 468 -5.28 1.26 32.19
C GLN A 468 -4.64 2.58 31.75
N LYS A 469 -4.88 3.01 30.50
CA LYS A 469 -4.31 4.25 29.94
C LYS A 469 -5.21 5.48 30.08
N ASP A 470 -6.47 5.32 30.48
CA ASP A 470 -7.41 6.39 30.80
C ASP A 470 -7.67 6.55 32.34
N PRO A 471 -6.66 6.88 33.18
CA PRO A 471 -6.82 6.98 34.63
C PRO A 471 -7.64 8.19 35.09
N LYS A 472 -8.02 9.10 34.19
CA LYS A 472 -8.80 10.30 34.49
C LYS A 472 -10.28 9.95 34.69
N ARG A 473 -10.64 9.56 35.91
CA ARG A 473 -12.04 9.38 36.35
C ARG A 473 -12.90 10.57 35.87
N GLY A 474 -13.79 10.31 34.92
CA GLY A 474 -14.68 11.31 34.30
C GLY A 474 -14.55 11.45 32.78
N THR A 475 -13.40 11.09 32.16
CA THR A 475 -13.24 11.23 30.70
C THR A 475 -13.71 10.02 29.88
N PHE A 476 -13.92 8.86 30.49
CA PHE A 476 -14.28 7.61 29.80
C PHE A 476 -15.61 7.70 29.01
N LEU A 477 -16.68 8.23 29.60
CA LEU A 477 -17.97 8.36 28.89
C LEU A 477 -17.89 9.38 27.73
N PRO A 478 -17.33 10.60 27.91
CA PRO A 478 -17.04 11.50 26.78
C PRO A 478 -16.18 10.88 25.67
N LEU A 479 -15.22 10.01 26.02
CA LEU A 479 -14.40 9.30 25.04
C LEU A 479 -15.20 8.27 24.23
N VAL A 480 -16.10 7.52 24.88
CA VAL A 480 -17.01 6.59 24.22
C VAL A 480 -18.00 7.33 23.31
N GLU A 481 -18.57 8.44 23.78
CA GLU A 481 -19.45 9.30 22.98
C GLU A 481 -18.73 9.84 21.73
N ALA A 482 -17.51 10.35 21.87
CA ALA A 482 -16.69 10.85 20.77
C ALA A 482 -16.27 9.75 19.76
N ARG A 483 -16.23 8.48 20.19
CA ARG A 483 -15.89 7.32 19.35
C ARG A 483 -17.11 6.49 18.92
N LYS A 484 -18.34 6.93 19.21
CA LYS A 484 -19.57 6.12 19.10
C LYS A 484 -19.77 5.42 17.74
N PRO A 485 -19.60 6.07 16.57
CA PRO A 485 -19.76 5.39 15.26
C PRO A 485 -18.70 4.31 15.04
N MET A 486 -17.44 4.60 15.38
CA MET A 486 -16.31 3.68 15.27
C MET A 486 -16.46 2.47 16.20
N LEU A 487 -16.95 2.69 17.43
CA LEU A 487 -17.27 1.63 18.37
C LEU A 487 -18.41 0.74 17.89
N MET A 488 -19.47 1.32 17.31
CA MET A 488 -20.61 0.58 16.79
C MET A 488 -20.19 -0.35 15.63
N GLN A 489 -19.40 0.15 14.67
CA GLN A 489 -18.90 -0.67 13.55
C GLN A 489 -17.89 -1.73 14.01
N GLY A 490 -16.95 -1.37 14.89
CA GLY A 490 -15.97 -2.31 15.45
C GLY A 490 -16.64 -3.46 16.20
N ILE A 491 -17.66 -3.17 17.01
CA ILE A 491 -18.43 -4.20 17.74
C ILE A 491 -19.29 -5.05 16.79
N LEU A 492 -19.87 -4.48 15.72
CA LEU A 492 -20.58 -5.25 14.71
C LEU A 492 -19.64 -6.25 13.99
N ALA A 493 -18.48 -5.79 13.52
CA ALA A 493 -17.46 -6.64 12.91
C ALA A 493 -16.96 -7.71 13.90
N ALA A 494 -16.66 -7.32 15.14
CA ALA A 494 -16.18 -8.23 16.19
C ALA A 494 -17.23 -9.28 16.58
N GLU A 495 -18.54 -8.96 16.62
CA GLU A 495 -19.58 -9.97 16.86
C GLU A 495 -19.67 -10.95 15.67
N LEU A 496 -19.64 -10.46 14.43
CA LEU A 496 -19.66 -11.33 13.25
C LEU A 496 -18.45 -12.29 13.26
N LEU A 497 -17.25 -11.79 13.53
CA LEU A 497 -16.02 -12.59 13.64
C LEU A 497 -16.06 -13.55 14.84
N ALA A 498 -16.60 -13.14 15.99
CA ALA A 498 -16.78 -14.02 17.15
C ALA A 498 -17.81 -15.14 16.91
N ASN A 499 -18.78 -14.97 16.01
CA ASN A 499 -19.63 -16.08 15.56
C ASN A 499 -18.87 -17.03 14.61
N LEU A 500 -17.98 -16.51 13.75
CA LEU A 500 -17.15 -17.29 12.82
C LEU A 500 -15.95 -17.99 13.49
N ALA A 501 -15.54 -17.56 14.69
CA ALA A 501 -14.44 -18.16 15.42
C ALA A 501 -14.58 -19.69 15.55
N PRO A 502 -13.50 -20.48 15.44
CA PRO A 502 -13.55 -21.93 15.58
C PRO A 502 -13.99 -22.40 16.98
N GLY A 503 -14.32 -23.69 17.10
CA GLY A 503 -14.71 -24.33 18.36
C GLY A 503 -13.56 -24.59 19.31
N TYR A 504 -13.87 -25.25 20.44
CA TYR A 504 -12.97 -25.50 21.56
C TYR A 504 -11.60 -26.06 21.17
N ASP A 505 -11.57 -27.05 20.28
CA ASP A 505 -10.37 -27.79 19.86
C ASP A 505 -9.25 -26.91 19.30
N SER A 506 -9.62 -25.72 18.82
CA SER A 506 -8.69 -24.71 18.27
C SER A 506 -7.97 -23.86 19.32
N GLY A 507 -8.49 -23.80 20.55
CA GLY A 507 -8.01 -22.91 21.61
C GLY A 507 -8.21 -21.40 21.37
N ILE A 508 -8.67 -20.95 20.20
CA ILE A 508 -8.61 -19.53 19.81
C ILE A 508 -9.58 -18.64 20.58
N ALA A 509 -10.84 -19.06 20.75
CA ALA A 509 -11.81 -18.30 21.54
C ALA A 509 -11.35 -18.10 23.00
N LYS A 510 -10.63 -19.11 23.53
CA LYS A 510 -9.95 -19.07 24.84
C LYS A 510 -8.74 -18.12 24.82
N ALA A 511 -7.91 -18.15 23.79
CA ALA A 511 -6.75 -17.28 23.64
C ALA A 511 -7.12 -15.79 23.46
N TRP A 512 -8.19 -15.47 22.72
CA TRP A 512 -8.71 -14.10 22.61
C TRP A 512 -9.26 -13.57 23.94
N LEU A 513 -10.00 -14.40 24.71
CA LEU A 513 -10.50 -14.03 26.04
C LEU A 513 -9.39 -13.84 27.09
N ALA A 514 -8.29 -14.61 26.97
CA ALA A 514 -7.16 -14.60 27.89
C ALA A 514 -5.94 -13.82 27.37
N SER A 515 -6.15 -12.89 26.43
CA SER A 515 -5.11 -12.03 25.83
C SER A 515 -4.47 -11.07 26.84
N GLU A 516 -3.18 -10.77 26.68
CA GLU A 516 -2.40 -10.06 27.72
C GLU A 516 -2.74 -8.56 27.85
N ASP A 517 -3.25 -7.94 26.79
CA ASP A 517 -3.78 -6.57 26.79
C ASP A 517 -5.07 -6.43 27.63
N GLY A 518 -5.75 -7.54 27.93
CA GLY A 518 -6.97 -7.57 28.72
C GLY A 518 -8.24 -7.14 27.99
N PHE A 519 -8.30 -7.29 26.65
CA PHE A 519 -9.47 -7.04 25.80
C PHE A 519 -10.81 -7.40 26.47
N ALA A 520 -10.96 -8.63 26.97
CA ALA A 520 -12.22 -9.10 27.57
C ALA A 520 -12.63 -8.27 28.81
N LYS A 521 -11.65 -7.86 29.63
CA LYS A 521 -11.88 -6.97 30.79
C LYS A 521 -12.25 -5.56 30.34
N ASN A 522 -11.59 -5.02 29.31
CA ASN A 522 -11.88 -3.69 28.78
C ASN A 522 -13.28 -3.64 28.11
N LEU A 523 -13.67 -4.68 27.37
CA LEU A 523 -15.02 -4.84 26.82
C LEU A 523 -16.08 -5.00 27.92
N SER A 524 -15.84 -5.84 28.93
CA SER A 524 -16.69 -5.94 30.13
C SER A 524 -16.85 -4.57 30.82
N HIS A 525 -15.77 -3.81 31.00
CA HIS A 525 -15.82 -2.47 31.59
C HIS A 525 -16.67 -1.49 30.76
N LEU A 526 -16.51 -1.49 29.43
CA LEU A 526 -17.32 -0.69 28.51
C LEU A 526 -18.80 -1.03 28.62
N VAL A 527 -19.16 -2.31 28.43
CA VAL A 527 -20.53 -2.83 28.52
C VAL A 527 -21.17 -2.45 29.85
N LEU A 528 -20.49 -2.72 30.97
CA LEU A 528 -21.01 -2.44 32.30
C LEU A 528 -21.20 -0.95 32.56
N THR A 529 -20.25 -0.10 32.14
CA THR A 529 -20.35 1.36 32.31
C THR A 529 -21.58 1.90 31.58
N LEU A 530 -21.74 1.54 30.31
CA LEU A 530 -22.90 1.97 29.53
C LEU A 530 -24.22 1.38 30.05
N CYS A 531 -24.21 0.17 30.60
CA CYS A 531 -25.38 -0.41 31.27
C CYS A 531 -25.80 0.37 32.53
N HIS A 532 -24.89 1.04 33.24
CA HIS A 532 -25.27 1.91 34.37
C HIS A 532 -25.96 3.20 33.85
N GLU A 533 -25.31 3.90 32.92
CA GLU A 533 -25.76 5.20 32.38
C GLU A 533 -27.04 5.12 31.53
N ALA A 534 -27.30 4.01 30.82
CA ALA A 534 -28.43 3.89 29.89
C ALA A 534 -29.78 4.34 30.50
N PRO A 535 -30.59 5.18 29.82
CA PRO A 535 -31.66 5.93 30.46
C PRO A 535 -32.74 5.08 31.12
N GLN A 536 -33.20 5.54 32.28
CA GLN A 536 -34.08 4.83 33.22
C GLN A 536 -35.56 4.96 32.82
N GLY A 537 -35.90 4.59 31.57
CA GLY A 537 -37.27 4.70 31.03
C GLY A 537 -37.65 6.11 30.57
N PRO A 538 -38.95 6.36 30.29
CA PRO A 538 -39.42 7.58 29.64
C PRO A 538 -39.29 8.81 30.54
N SER A 539 -38.30 9.65 30.26
CA SER A 539 -38.09 10.92 30.96
C SER A 539 -39.00 12.02 30.40
N HIS A 540 -40.03 12.42 31.17
CA HIS A 540 -40.84 13.60 30.87
C HIS A 540 -40.03 14.90 31.09
N GLY A 541 -39.10 15.21 30.17
CA GLY A 541 -38.21 16.35 30.33
C GLY A 541 -37.51 16.80 29.04
N ARG A 542 -38.00 17.93 28.50
CA ARG A 542 -37.42 18.85 27.50
C ARG A 542 -36.80 18.24 26.22
N VAL A 543 -37.21 18.81 25.09
CA VAL A 543 -36.78 18.43 23.74
C VAL A 543 -35.38 18.96 23.46
N SER A 544 -34.48 18.06 23.06
CA SER A 544 -33.30 18.41 22.25
C SER A 544 -33.64 18.11 20.78
N ALA A 545 -33.00 18.79 19.83
CA ALA A 545 -33.35 18.68 18.41
C ALA A 545 -32.92 17.34 17.76
N VAL A 546 -32.07 16.56 18.41
CA VAL A 546 -31.75 15.18 18.01
C VAL A 546 -32.82 14.22 18.56
N PRO A 547 -33.36 13.28 17.75
CA PRO A 547 -34.24 12.24 18.27
C PRO A 547 -33.45 11.30 19.20
N LYS A 548 -33.58 11.51 20.52
CA LYS A 548 -32.87 10.78 21.59
C LYS A 548 -32.87 9.25 21.38
N THR A 549 -33.94 8.70 20.81
CA THR A 549 -34.09 7.29 20.44
C THR A 549 -33.00 6.73 19.54
N ALA A 550 -32.42 7.53 18.63
CA ALA A 550 -31.34 7.08 17.74
C ALA A 550 -30.01 6.93 18.48
N GLU A 551 -29.69 7.88 19.37
CA GLU A 551 -28.50 7.83 20.22
C GLU A 551 -28.62 6.71 21.27
N GLU A 552 -29.81 6.53 21.84
CA GLU A 552 -30.13 5.45 22.78
C GLU A 552 -30.03 4.06 22.13
N GLU A 553 -30.54 3.88 20.90
CA GLU A 553 -30.42 2.61 20.16
C GLU A 553 -28.96 2.32 19.77
N ALA A 554 -28.19 3.31 19.29
CA ALA A 554 -26.76 3.11 18.97
C ALA A 554 -25.95 2.63 20.19
N MET A 555 -26.22 3.22 21.36
CA MET A 555 -25.59 2.80 22.63
C MET A 555 -26.10 1.42 23.09
N LEU A 556 -27.37 1.10 22.84
CA LEU A 556 -27.91 -0.24 23.10
C LEU A 556 -27.28 -1.30 22.19
N GLN A 557 -27.00 -1.00 20.92
CA GLN A 557 -26.32 -1.91 19.99
C GLN A 557 -24.88 -2.18 20.43
N ILE A 558 -24.13 -1.15 20.84
CA ILE A 558 -22.79 -1.27 21.46
C ILE A 558 -22.83 -2.21 22.69
N ILE A 559 -23.82 -2.05 23.57
CA ILE A 559 -24.00 -2.92 24.75
C ILE A 559 -24.33 -4.36 24.33
N LEU A 560 -25.31 -4.56 23.45
CA LEU A 560 -25.80 -5.88 23.07
C LEU A 560 -24.76 -6.68 22.29
N GLY A 561 -24.06 -6.05 21.33
CA GLY A 561 -22.97 -6.69 20.59
C GLY A 561 -21.76 -6.99 21.49
N GLY A 562 -21.42 -6.09 22.43
CA GLY A 562 -20.39 -6.34 23.44
C GLY A 562 -20.69 -7.56 24.32
N ILE A 563 -21.93 -7.69 24.80
CA ILE A 563 -22.41 -8.91 25.48
C ILE A 563 -22.35 -10.11 24.53
N GLY A 564 -22.76 -9.92 23.28
CA GLY A 564 -22.78 -10.95 22.24
C GLY A 564 -21.42 -11.57 21.97
N ILE A 565 -20.36 -10.76 21.85
CA ILE A 565 -18.96 -11.18 21.67
C ILE A 565 -18.49 -11.99 22.88
N LEU A 566 -18.59 -11.41 24.09
CA LEU A 566 -18.15 -12.07 25.32
C LEU A 566 -18.83 -13.43 25.52
N ARG A 567 -20.14 -13.51 25.23
CA ARG A 567 -20.91 -14.75 25.32
C ARG A 567 -20.46 -15.80 24.29
N ARG A 568 -20.34 -15.43 23.01
CA ARG A 568 -19.90 -16.35 21.92
C ARG A 568 -18.51 -16.92 22.16
N LEU A 569 -17.57 -16.08 22.61
CA LEU A 569 -16.22 -16.54 22.90
C LEU A 569 -16.20 -17.46 24.12
N ALA A 570 -16.98 -17.15 25.17
CA ALA A 570 -17.09 -18.03 26.33
C ALA A 570 -17.72 -19.39 25.96
N GLU A 571 -18.82 -19.37 25.18
CA GLU A 571 -19.49 -20.55 24.61
C GLU A 571 -18.51 -21.44 23.80
N LYS A 572 -17.68 -20.83 22.94
CA LYS A 572 -16.68 -21.55 22.12
C LYS A 572 -15.40 -21.93 22.87
N SER A 573 -15.13 -21.33 24.03
CA SER A 573 -13.95 -21.61 24.87
C SER A 573 -14.12 -22.80 25.83
N ARG A 574 -15.35 -23.29 25.99
CA ARG A 574 -15.71 -24.38 26.89
C ARG A 574 -15.51 -25.75 26.22
N ASP A 575 -14.99 -26.70 26.99
CA ASP A 575 -14.91 -28.12 26.63
C ASP A 575 -16.34 -28.74 26.56
N PRO A 576 -16.70 -29.45 25.47
CA PRO A 576 -17.94 -30.22 25.40
C PRO A 576 -18.01 -31.33 26.47
N GLU A 577 -16.89 -32.00 26.75
CA GLU A 577 -16.79 -33.19 27.60
C GLU A 577 -16.56 -32.84 29.08
N ASP A 578 -15.98 -31.67 29.38
CA ASP A 578 -15.89 -31.12 30.73
C ASP A 578 -16.76 -29.86 30.91
N PRO A 579 -17.96 -29.98 31.52
CA PRO A 579 -18.80 -28.84 31.88
C PRO A 579 -18.19 -27.85 32.87
N THR A 580 -17.11 -28.20 33.59
CA THR A 580 -16.43 -27.35 34.57
C THR A 580 -15.27 -26.54 34.00
N SER A 581 -14.85 -26.84 32.77
CA SER A 581 -13.79 -26.14 32.01
C SER A 581 -14.07 -24.67 31.69
N MET A 582 -15.29 -24.19 31.95
CA MET A 582 -15.78 -22.89 31.50
C MET A 582 -15.01 -21.73 32.15
N ILE A 583 -14.37 -20.92 31.31
CA ILE A 583 -13.49 -19.82 31.74
C ILE A 583 -14.33 -18.64 32.26
N PRO A 584 -14.10 -18.14 33.49
CA PRO A 584 -14.73 -16.92 33.97
C PRO A 584 -14.31 -15.71 33.11
N ILE A 585 -15.28 -14.96 32.59
CA ILE A 585 -15.01 -13.82 31.70
C ILE A 585 -14.29 -12.72 32.49
N PRO A 586 -13.08 -12.28 32.08
CA PRO A 586 -12.31 -11.27 32.82
C PRO A 586 -13.07 -9.95 33.01
N GLY A 587 -12.95 -9.36 34.21
CA GLY A 587 -13.57 -8.09 34.56
C GLY A 587 -15.08 -8.15 34.89
N MET A 588 -15.71 -9.32 34.83
CA MET A 588 -17.12 -9.48 35.20
C MET A 588 -17.34 -9.32 36.72
N PRO A 589 -18.39 -8.59 37.16
CA PRO A 589 -18.79 -8.50 38.56
C PRO A 589 -19.57 -9.73 39.02
N THR A 590 -19.72 -9.88 40.33
CA THR A 590 -20.52 -10.95 40.94
C THR A 590 -21.96 -10.96 40.45
N THR A 591 -22.55 -12.17 40.35
CA THR A 591 -23.89 -12.40 39.81
C THR A 591 -24.97 -11.53 40.47
N GLU A 592 -24.89 -11.29 41.79
CA GLU A 592 -25.77 -10.36 42.49
C GLU A 592 -25.78 -8.94 41.90
N ARG A 593 -24.61 -8.42 41.52
CA ARG A 593 -24.47 -7.06 41.00
C ARG A 593 -25.04 -6.95 39.59
N ILE A 594 -25.00 -8.03 38.81
CA ILE A 594 -25.66 -8.13 37.51
C ILE A 594 -27.17 -8.24 37.68
N ILE A 595 -27.66 -9.00 38.67
CA ILE A 595 -29.11 -9.07 39.00
C ILE A 595 -29.65 -7.68 39.39
N LYS A 596 -28.93 -6.94 40.26
CA LYS A 596 -29.27 -5.56 40.65
C LYS A 596 -29.24 -4.57 39.47
N LEU A 597 -28.48 -4.87 38.41
CA LEU A 597 -28.45 -4.10 37.15
C LEU A 597 -29.61 -4.51 36.21
N HIS A 598 -29.90 -5.81 36.14
CA HIS A 598 -30.97 -6.43 35.35
C HIS A 598 -32.34 -5.90 35.78
N GLU A 599 -32.67 -5.84 37.07
CA GLU A 599 -33.99 -5.39 37.58
C GLU A 599 -34.48 -4.07 36.94
N ARG A 600 -33.58 -3.10 36.74
CA ARG A 600 -33.91 -1.69 36.44
C ARG A 600 -33.92 -1.32 34.95
N LYS A 601 -33.65 -2.24 34.03
CA LYS A 601 -33.40 -1.91 32.61
C LYS A 601 -34.47 -2.43 31.63
N GLN A 602 -34.35 -2.01 30.37
CA GLN A 602 -35.25 -2.35 29.25
C GLN A 602 -35.23 -3.86 28.92
N PRO A 603 -36.29 -4.44 28.31
CA PRO A 603 -36.43 -5.89 28.13
C PRO A 603 -35.34 -6.54 27.26
N ARG A 604 -34.90 -5.91 26.16
CA ARG A 604 -33.77 -6.42 25.34
C ARG A 604 -32.49 -6.59 26.16
N LEU A 605 -32.17 -5.60 26.97
CA LEU A 605 -30.97 -5.63 27.84
C LEU A 605 -31.12 -6.59 29.02
N LYS A 606 -32.33 -6.74 29.58
CA LYS A 606 -32.62 -7.74 30.62
C LYS A 606 -32.25 -9.15 30.18
N GLU A 607 -32.64 -9.55 28.97
CA GLU A 607 -32.33 -10.89 28.46
C GLU A 607 -30.82 -11.08 28.22
N ALA A 608 -30.15 -10.10 27.60
CA ALA A 608 -28.71 -10.15 27.37
C ALA A 608 -27.91 -10.24 28.69
N LEU A 609 -28.27 -9.45 29.71
CA LEU A 609 -27.65 -9.52 31.04
C LEU A 609 -27.95 -10.86 31.75
N ARG A 610 -29.15 -11.44 31.57
CA ARG A 610 -29.51 -12.75 32.14
C ARG A 610 -28.63 -13.86 31.57
N GLN A 611 -28.37 -13.83 30.27
CA GLN A 611 -27.47 -14.76 29.59
C GLN A 611 -25.99 -14.56 29.98
N LEU A 612 -25.60 -13.36 30.41
CA LEU A 612 -24.24 -13.09 30.87
C LEU A 612 -23.98 -13.61 32.30
N CYS A 613 -25.01 -13.67 33.16
CA CYS A 613 -24.93 -14.20 34.53
C CYS A 613 -24.44 -15.66 34.62
N THR A 614 -24.69 -16.50 33.61
CA THR A 614 -24.25 -17.91 33.65
C THR A 614 -22.73 -18.06 33.59
N PHE A 615 -22.03 -17.01 33.14
CA PHE A 615 -20.57 -16.98 33.03
C PHE A 615 -19.89 -16.33 34.25
N THR A 616 -20.64 -16.02 35.31
CA THR A 616 -20.13 -15.38 36.55
C THR A 616 -20.34 -16.19 37.83
N SER A 617 -20.94 -17.37 37.73
CA SER A 617 -21.32 -18.22 38.88
C SER A 617 -20.35 -19.38 39.17
N LEU A 618 -19.10 -19.28 38.72
CA LEU A 618 -18.05 -20.31 38.84
C LEU A 618 -16.68 -19.71 39.24
N GLY A 619 -16.70 -18.66 40.07
CA GLY A 619 -15.52 -18.02 40.68
C GLY A 619 -15.72 -17.79 42.17
#